data_AF-A0A7M3XMZ0-F1
#
_entry.id   AF-A0A7M3XMZ0-F1
#
_cell.length_a   1.000
_cell.length_b   1.000
_cell.length_c   1.000
_cell.angle_alpha   90.00
_cell.angle_beta   90.00
_cell.angle_gamma   90.00
#
_symmetry.space_group_name_H-M   'P 1'
#
loop_
_entity.id
_entity.type
_entity.pdbx_description
1 polymer ?
#
loop_
_entity_poly.entity_id
_entity_poly.type
_entity_poly.pdbx_seq_one_letter_code
_entity_poly.pdbx_strand_id
1 'polypeptide(L)'
;MKLMRDDTTSRGMVLLPDYPTRVVNEHRIRVEKIALLGLLSIIMGGAWWLWPAVNGEVDLLSRSSHVFLLFGSAILLSDLIDFGPVEKSRVGSLSNIVWPSLIAVAGSEYSSLDEKIASVLMLSVALYLWSVSQYIFNHSLATRRLRGTTSVVGLAFAIATMVALSSDTEIWALVGLSISYTLIPDLLSKDEMHDIRKQFSSSLENAEDLMITLRSNNTGLEQANSLLATAREIGWKNPQRGLLMIEEAESEAKRIIAISQDLGDIQKDALTYVIDAENISKTAKGPRKAYDMAIRESELGSLREAEILFRTAKMKASVVIEHWQEAMEAISEGEILISNLEGHSLDNIRSILESAKQSLVAEDPVTAMSMASNIPNHIESLTNLQSDSLKALDEAQKS
;
A
#
# COMPACT_ATOMS: atom_id res chain seq x y z
N MET A 1 -61.37 -25.64 11.40
CA MET A 1 -60.68 -25.51 12.71
C MET A 1 -60.18 -26.88 13.16
N LYS A 2 -58.97 -27.25 12.76
CA LYS A 2 -58.08 -28.18 13.47
C LYS A 2 -56.70 -28.06 12.81
N LEU A 3 -55.87 -27.23 13.42
CA LEU A 3 -54.43 -27.18 13.16
C LEU A 3 -53.85 -28.53 13.62
N MET A 4 -53.31 -29.31 12.69
CA MET A 4 -52.29 -30.29 13.01
C MET A 4 -51.01 -29.85 12.32
N ARG A 5 -50.17 -29.26 13.15
CA ARG A 5 -48.77 -28.91 12.92
C ARG A 5 -48.05 -30.23 12.75
N ASP A 6 -47.57 -30.51 11.53
CA ASP A 6 -46.70 -31.64 11.29
C ASP A 6 -45.31 -31.23 11.79
N ASP A 7 -44.94 -31.76 12.95
CA ASP A 7 -43.62 -31.64 13.55
C ASP A 7 -42.62 -32.32 12.62
N THR A 8 -42.10 -31.55 11.67
CA THR A 8 -40.81 -31.79 11.05
C THR A 8 -39.73 -31.64 12.11
N THR A 9 -39.67 -32.65 12.98
CA THR A 9 -38.51 -32.95 13.79
C THR A 9 -37.39 -33.21 12.81
N SER A 10 -36.63 -32.14 12.53
CA SER A 10 -35.23 -32.22 12.18
C SER A 10 -34.60 -33.22 13.15
N ARG A 11 -34.50 -34.48 12.72
CA ARG A 11 -33.54 -35.43 13.26
C ARG A 11 -32.18 -34.83 12.95
N GLY A 12 -31.78 -33.87 13.77
CA GLY A 12 -30.40 -33.46 13.90
C GLY A 12 -29.64 -34.74 14.12
N MET A 13 -28.83 -35.11 13.14
CA MET A 13 -27.91 -36.23 13.22
C MET A 13 -26.97 -35.88 14.38
N VAL A 14 -27.28 -36.34 15.59
CA VAL A 14 -26.41 -36.19 16.75
C VAL A 14 -25.22 -37.11 16.47
N LEU A 15 -24.24 -36.55 15.76
CA LEU A 15 -22.91 -37.14 15.65
C LEU A 15 -22.40 -37.26 17.09
N LEU A 16 -22.32 -38.50 17.58
CA LEU A 16 -21.58 -38.80 18.81
C LEU A 16 -20.20 -38.13 18.66
N PRO A 17 -19.71 -37.40 19.68
CA PRO A 17 -18.47 -36.63 19.58
C PRO A 17 -17.25 -37.45 19.10
N ASP A 18 -17.30 -38.78 19.26
CA ASP A 18 -16.26 -39.73 18.82
C ASP A 18 -16.55 -40.47 17.50
N TYR A 19 -17.67 -40.22 16.84
CA TYR A 19 -18.02 -40.87 15.57
C TYR A 19 -17.01 -40.56 14.44
N PRO A 20 -16.62 -39.30 14.16
CA PRO A 20 -15.67 -39.00 13.09
C PRO A 20 -14.27 -39.56 13.37
N THR A 21 -13.81 -39.55 14.62
CA THR A 21 -12.49 -40.09 15.01
C THR A 21 -12.45 -41.61 14.89
N ARG A 22 -13.55 -42.30 15.24
CA ARG A 22 -13.66 -43.75 15.09
C ARG A 22 -13.62 -44.20 13.63
N VAL A 23 -14.36 -43.54 12.74
CA VAL A 23 -14.37 -43.87 11.31
C VAL A 23 -13.00 -43.65 10.68
N VAL A 24 -12.32 -42.54 11.03
CA VAL A 24 -10.94 -42.26 10.58
C VAL A 24 -9.97 -43.35 11.06
N ASN A 25 -10.07 -43.76 12.33
CA ASN A 25 -9.24 -44.83 12.89
C ASN A 25 -9.49 -46.19 12.22
N GLU A 26 -10.75 -46.54 11.94
CA GLU A 26 -11.10 -47.78 11.23
C GLU A 26 -10.59 -47.78 9.78
N HIS A 27 -10.58 -46.63 9.11
CA HIS A 27 -9.92 -46.49 7.81
C HIS A 27 -8.39 -46.61 7.91
N ARG A 28 -7.77 -45.94 8.89
CA ARG A 28 -6.32 -46.01 9.11
C ARG A 28 -5.86 -47.44 9.36
N ILE A 29 -6.56 -48.19 10.22
CA ILE A 29 -6.24 -49.61 10.49
C ILE A 29 -6.35 -50.48 9.23
N ARG A 30 -7.33 -50.22 8.35
CA ARG A 30 -7.46 -50.95 7.08
C ARG A 30 -6.30 -50.65 6.13
N VAL A 31 -5.95 -49.39 5.98
CA VAL A 31 -4.81 -48.96 5.16
C VAL A 31 -3.50 -49.52 5.71
N GLU A 32 -3.30 -49.47 7.03
CA GLU A 32 -2.13 -50.00 7.73
C GLU A 32 -1.99 -51.52 7.51
N LYS A 33 -3.08 -52.30 7.61
CA LYS A 33 -3.05 -53.74 7.30
C LYS A 33 -2.65 -54.03 5.85
N ILE A 34 -3.19 -53.28 4.90
CA ILE A 34 -2.85 -53.44 3.48
C ILE A 34 -1.40 -53.05 3.22
N ALA A 35 -0.93 -51.97 3.84
CA ALA A 35 0.45 -51.51 3.72
C ALA A 35 1.43 -52.51 4.34
N LEU A 36 1.13 -53.07 5.52
CA LEU A 36 1.94 -54.14 6.13
C LEU A 36 2.02 -55.38 5.24
N LEU A 37 0.91 -55.78 4.61
CA LEU A 37 0.88 -56.88 3.65
C LEU A 37 1.71 -56.56 2.40
N GLY A 38 1.64 -55.32 1.91
CA GLY A 38 2.45 -54.85 0.80
C GLY A 38 3.94 -54.82 1.13
N LEU A 39 4.32 -54.33 2.32
CA LEU A 39 5.71 -54.35 2.80
C LEU A 39 6.25 -55.78 2.89
N LEU A 40 5.47 -56.70 3.44
CA LEU A 40 5.85 -58.11 3.53
C LEU A 40 6.00 -58.75 2.16
N SER A 41 5.12 -58.42 1.21
CA SER A 41 5.22 -58.84 -0.19
C SER A 41 6.49 -58.30 -0.87
N ILE A 42 6.85 -57.03 -0.64
CA ILE A 42 8.09 -56.43 -1.17
C ILE A 42 9.33 -57.14 -0.60
N ILE A 43 9.35 -57.41 0.70
CA ILE A 43 10.46 -58.12 1.35
C ILE A 43 10.59 -59.54 0.79
N MET A 44 9.48 -60.26 0.65
CA MET A 44 9.47 -61.62 0.11
C MET A 44 9.91 -61.64 -1.37
N GLY A 45 9.44 -60.69 -2.18
CA GLY A 45 9.84 -60.53 -3.57
C GLY A 45 11.33 -60.17 -3.73
N GLY A 46 11.84 -59.29 -2.88
CA GLY A 46 13.27 -58.95 -2.84
C GLY A 46 14.15 -60.13 -2.43
N ALA A 47 13.72 -60.91 -1.43
CA ALA A 47 14.40 -62.14 -1.02
C ALA A 47 14.41 -63.19 -2.13
N TRP A 48 13.27 -63.37 -2.81
CA TRP A 48 13.16 -64.26 -3.98
C TRP A 48 14.10 -63.83 -5.11
N TRP A 49 14.17 -62.53 -5.39
CA TRP A 49 15.03 -61.99 -6.44
C TRP A 49 16.53 -62.13 -6.13
N LEU A 50 16.92 -62.02 -4.86
CA LEU A 50 18.32 -62.18 -4.44
C LEU A 50 18.75 -63.65 -4.33
N TRP A 51 17.81 -64.59 -4.26
CA TRP A 51 18.08 -66.01 -4.01
C TRP A 51 19.17 -66.62 -4.92
N PRO A 52 19.17 -66.40 -6.25
CA PRO A 52 20.22 -66.95 -7.13
C PRO A 52 21.61 -66.36 -6.85
N ALA A 53 21.68 -65.09 -6.42
CA ALA A 53 22.96 -64.46 -6.09
C ALA A 53 23.55 -64.99 -4.77
N VAL A 54 22.69 -65.35 -3.81
CA VAL A 54 23.10 -66.00 -2.55
C VAL A 54 23.66 -67.40 -2.82
N ASN A 55 23.13 -68.10 -3.82
CA ASN A 55 23.64 -69.41 -4.27
C ASN A 55 24.92 -69.30 -5.10
N GLY A 56 25.43 -68.09 -5.35
CA GLY A 56 26.64 -67.85 -6.14
C GLY A 56 26.47 -67.99 -7.64
N GLU A 57 25.22 -68.08 -8.14
CA GLU A 57 24.93 -68.25 -9.57
C GLU A 57 25.11 -66.94 -10.36
N VAL A 58 24.98 -65.78 -9.70
CA VAL A 58 25.05 -64.45 -10.31
C VAL A 58 25.75 -63.47 -9.37
N ASP A 59 26.46 -62.48 -9.93
CA ASP A 59 27.10 -61.42 -9.15
C ASP A 59 26.07 -60.59 -8.34
N LEU A 60 26.34 -60.42 -7.05
CA LEU A 60 25.46 -59.76 -6.08
C LEU A 60 25.27 -58.27 -6.43
N LEU A 61 26.33 -57.61 -6.90
CA LEU A 61 26.32 -56.19 -7.22
C LEU A 61 25.34 -55.86 -8.36
N SER A 62 25.31 -56.69 -9.41
CA SER A 62 24.41 -56.53 -10.55
C SER A 62 22.93 -56.60 -10.15
N ARG A 63 22.56 -57.50 -9.23
CA ARG A 63 21.17 -57.65 -8.76
C ARG A 63 20.76 -56.66 -7.66
N SER A 64 21.72 -56.08 -6.95
CA SER A 64 21.44 -55.18 -5.81
C SER A 64 20.64 -53.92 -6.20
N SER A 65 20.82 -53.40 -7.42
CA SER A 65 20.13 -52.21 -7.94
C SER A 65 18.59 -52.32 -7.87
N HIS A 66 18.05 -53.48 -8.24
CA HIS A 66 16.61 -53.74 -8.24
C HIS A 66 16.04 -53.86 -6.83
N VAL A 67 16.85 -54.37 -5.90
CA VAL A 67 16.49 -54.48 -4.48
C VAL A 67 16.43 -53.10 -3.83
N PHE A 68 17.36 -52.21 -4.15
CA PHE A 68 17.29 -50.82 -3.70
C PHE A 68 16.02 -50.10 -4.19
N LEU A 69 15.59 -50.36 -5.44
CA LEU A 69 14.33 -49.83 -5.96
C LEU A 69 13.10 -50.39 -5.21
N LEU A 70 13.10 -51.68 -4.88
CA LEU A 70 12.05 -52.32 -4.08
C LEU A 70 11.97 -51.72 -2.67
N PHE A 71 13.12 -51.53 -2.01
CA PHE A 71 13.16 -50.86 -0.70
C PHE A 71 12.74 -49.38 -0.78
N GLY A 72 13.11 -48.66 -1.85
CA GLY A 72 12.61 -47.30 -2.09
C GLY A 72 11.08 -47.24 -2.22
N SER A 73 10.50 -48.23 -2.90
CA SER A 73 9.05 -48.37 -3.07
C SER A 73 8.33 -48.70 -1.75
N ALA A 74 9.00 -49.42 -0.84
CA ALA A 74 8.50 -49.70 0.51
C ALA A 74 8.38 -48.42 1.37
N ILE A 75 9.30 -47.46 1.22
CA ILE A 75 9.21 -46.17 1.93
C ILE A 75 7.99 -45.39 1.46
N LEU A 76 7.74 -45.37 0.15
CA LEU A 76 6.54 -44.74 -0.43
C LEU A 76 5.24 -45.39 0.05
N LEU A 77 5.26 -46.70 0.30
CA LEU A 77 4.11 -47.42 0.84
C LEU A 77 3.80 -46.98 2.29
N SER A 78 4.82 -46.64 3.08
CA SER A 78 4.64 -46.07 4.42
C SER A 78 4.01 -44.67 4.37
N ASP A 79 4.43 -43.83 3.42
CA ASP A 79 3.85 -42.49 3.23
C ASP A 79 2.34 -42.56 2.87
N LEU A 80 1.89 -43.68 2.31
CA LEU A 80 0.47 -43.93 2.01
C LEU A 80 -0.40 -44.21 3.26
N ILE A 81 0.20 -44.56 4.40
CA ILE A 81 -0.50 -44.89 5.64
C ILE A 81 -0.96 -43.63 6.38
N ASP A 82 -0.07 -42.66 6.55
CA ASP A 82 -0.36 -41.42 7.28
C ASP A 82 -0.90 -40.31 6.36
N PHE A 83 -0.60 -40.36 5.06
CA PHE A 83 -1.15 -39.55 3.96
C PHE A 83 -1.48 -38.08 4.32
N GLY A 84 -0.58 -37.43 5.04
CA GLY A 84 -0.66 -36.02 5.40
C GLY A 84 -0.16 -35.09 4.29
N PRO A 85 -0.01 -33.78 4.57
CA PRO A 85 0.44 -32.81 3.57
C PRO A 85 1.84 -33.08 3.01
N VAL A 86 2.76 -33.55 3.85
CA VAL A 86 4.15 -33.83 3.47
C VAL A 86 4.21 -35.11 2.64
N GLU A 87 3.51 -36.15 3.10
CA GLU A 87 3.44 -37.46 2.47
C GLU A 87 2.78 -37.36 1.09
N LYS A 88 1.67 -36.61 0.97
CA LYS A 88 1.03 -36.30 -0.33
C LYS A 88 2.00 -35.62 -1.29
N SER A 89 2.77 -34.65 -0.82
CA SER A 89 3.77 -33.95 -1.63
C SER A 89 4.85 -34.91 -2.14
N ARG A 90 5.37 -35.80 -1.27
CA ARG A 90 6.37 -36.81 -1.64
C ARG A 90 5.83 -37.82 -2.66
N VAL A 91 4.68 -38.44 -2.36
CA VAL A 91 4.03 -39.43 -3.23
C VAL A 91 3.69 -38.81 -4.58
N GLY A 92 3.11 -37.61 -4.59
CA GLY A 92 2.80 -36.87 -5.82
C GLY A 92 4.05 -36.54 -6.62
N SER A 93 5.10 -36.03 -5.98
CA SER A 93 6.36 -35.65 -6.65
C SER A 93 7.06 -36.87 -7.26
N LEU A 94 7.20 -37.96 -6.51
CA LEU A 94 7.85 -39.19 -6.99
C LEU A 94 7.03 -39.85 -8.09
N SER A 95 5.70 -39.88 -7.95
CA SER A 95 4.82 -40.35 -9.03
C SER A 95 5.03 -39.53 -10.29
N ASN A 96 5.11 -38.19 -10.16
CA ASN A 96 5.32 -37.26 -11.27
C ASN A 96 6.69 -37.39 -11.96
N ILE A 97 7.74 -37.73 -11.19
CA ILE A 97 9.09 -37.92 -11.70
C ILE A 97 9.23 -39.25 -12.45
N VAL A 98 8.60 -40.31 -11.95
CA VAL A 98 8.83 -41.69 -12.43
C VAL A 98 7.99 -42.04 -13.66
N TRP A 99 6.73 -41.58 -13.76
CA TRP A 99 5.83 -41.99 -14.84
C TRP A 99 6.36 -41.79 -16.27
N PRO A 100 7.10 -40.70 -16.62
CA PRO A 100 7.54 -40.53 -17.99
C PRO A 100 8.67 -41.49 -18.37
N SER A 101 9.51 -41.87 -17.41
CA SER A 101 10.54 -42.89 -17.60
C SER A 101 9.92 -44.27 -17.82
N LEU A 102 8.79 -44.56 -17.16
CA LEU A 102 8.06 -45.82 -17.39
C LEU A 102 7.44 -45.89 -18.79
N ILE A 103 7.00 -44.76 -19.37
CA ILE A 103 6.56 -44.72 -20.77
C ILE A 103 7.73 -45.01 -21.71
N ALA A 104 8.91 -44.44 -21.45
CA ALA A 104 10.11 -44.71 -22.24
C ALA A 104 10.48 -46.20 -22.23
N VAL A 105 10.43 -46.85 -21.06
CA VAL A 105 10.70 -48.29 -20.94
C VAL A 105 9.58 -49.13 -21.56
N ALA A 106 8.31 -48.75 -21.41
CA ALA A 106 7.20 -49.47 -22.02
C ALA A 106 7.21 -49.40 -23.56
N GLY A 107 7.79 -48.35 -24.13
CA GLY A 107 7.87 -48.13 -25.57
C GLY A 107 8.96 -48.91 -26.30
N SER A 108 9.89 -49.57 -25.61
CA SER A 108 11.01 -50.25 -26.27
C SER A 108 10.58 -51.45 -27.12
N GLU A 109 11.43 -51.83 -28.08
CA GLU A 109 11.18 -52.99 -28.94
C GLU A 109 11.24 -54.30 -28.14
N TYR A 110 10.11 -55.02 -28.10
CA TYR A 110 9.96 -56.28 -27.36
C TYR A 110 9.64 -57.45 -28.30
N SER A 111 10.43 -58.52 -28.18
CA SER A 111 10.40 -59.65 -29.12
C SER A 111 9.50 -60.79 -28.65
N SER A 112 9.45 -61.06 -27.33
CA SER A 112 8.68 -62.15 -26.75
C SER A 112 7.27 -61.73 -26.31
N LEU A 113 6.37 -62.71 -26.14
CA LEU A 113 5.01 -62.45 -25.65
C LEU A 113 5.02 -61.93 -24.20
N ASP A 114 5.91 -62.48 -23.37
CA ASP A 114 6.04 -62.08 -21.95
C ASP A 114 6.54 -60.64 -21.82
N GLU A 115 7.49 -60.22 -22.67
CA GLU A 115 7.96 -58.84 -22.74
C GLU A 115 6.85 -57.86 -23.15
N LYS A 116 5.98 -58.24 -24.10
CA LYS A 116 4.82 -57.43 -24.51
C LYS A 116 3.78 -57.31 -23.40
N ILE A 117 3.59 -58.35 -22.60
CA ILE A 117 2.70 -58.27 -21.41
C ILE A 117 3.32 -57.31 -20.38
N ALA A 118 4.63 -57.39 -20.15
CA ALA A 118 5.33 -56.50 -19.25
C ALA A 118 5.23 -55.03 -19.68
N SER A 119 5.34 -54.74 -20.97
CA SER A 119 5.23 -53.37 -21.49
C SER A 119 3.84 -52.77 -21.27
N VAL A 120 2.77 -53.54 -21.49
CA VAL A 120 1.39 -53.12 -21.22
C VAL A 120 1.16 -52.85 -19.73
N LEU A 121 1.73 -53.68 -18.85
CA LEU A 121 1.67 -53.46 -17.40
C LEU A 121 2.42 -52.18 -16.99
N MET A 122 3.62 -51.94 -17.54
CA MET A 122 4.38 -50.72 -17.26
C MET A 122 3.67 -49.46 -17.73
N LEU A 123 3.04 -49.50 -18.92
CA LEU A 123 2.21 -48.40 -19.41
C LEU A 123 1.03 -48.12 -18.47
N SER A 124 0.37 -49.18 -17.99
CA SER A 124 -0.77 -49.07 -17.05
C SER A 124 -0.34 -48.41 -15.73
N VAL A 125 0.82 -48.80 -15.20
CA VAL A 125 1.41 -48.18 -14.01
C VAL A 125 1.78 -46.72 -14.27
N ALA A 126 2.36 -46.40 -15.42
CA ALA A 126 2.69 -45.03 -15.78
C ALA A 126 1.44 -44.12 -15.82
N LEU A 127 0.35 -44.59 -16.44
CA LEU A 127 -0.92 -43.88 -16.47
C LEU A 127 -1.52 -43.70 -15.07
N TYR A 128 -1.40 -44.70 -14.21
CA TYR A 128 -1.85 -44.60 -12.83
C TYR A 128 -1.05 -43.56 -12.03
N LEU A 129 0.28 -43.58 -12.11
CA LEU A 129 1.14 -42.59 -11.45
C LEU A 129 0.89 -41.17 -11.96
N TRP A 130 0.67 -41.03 -13.27
CA TRP A 130 0.25 -39.76 -13.86
C TRP A 130 -1.08 -39.29 -13.27
N SER A 131 -2.09 -40.16 -13.20
CA SER A 131 -3.39 -39.84 -12.61
C SER A 131 -3.29 -39.43 -11.13
N VAL A 132 -2.46 -40.12 -10.34
CA VAL A 132 -2.21 -39.79 -8.93
C VAL A 132 -1.52 -38.43 -8.79
N SER A 133 -0.50 -38.14 -9.59
CA SER A 133 0.16 -36.82 -9.64
C SER A 133 -0.83 -35.70 -9.98
N GLN A 134 -1.72 -35.96 -10.96
CA GLN A 134 -2.77 -35.02 -11.33
C GLN A 134 -3.73 -34.77 -10.16
N TYR A 135 -4.24 -35.83 -9.55
CA TYR A 135 -5.19 -35.75 -8.44
C TYR A 135 -4.63 -34.97 -7.24
N ILE A 136 -3.38 -35.24 -6.85
CA ILE A 136 -2.75 -34.61 -5.67
C ILE A 136 -2.49 -33.11 -5.90
N PHE A 137 -2.01 -32.73 -7.09
CA PHE A 137 -1.50 -31.37 -7.32
C PHE A 137 -2.48 -30.38 -7.97
N ASN A 138 -3.69 -30.80 -8.36
CA ASN A 138 -4.61 -29.94 -9.11
C ASN A 138 -5.35 -28.88 -8.27
N HIS A 139 -5.15 -28.84 -6.95
CA HIS A 139 -5.99 -28.02 -6.05
C HIS A 139 -5.57 -26.55 -5.92
N SER A 140 -4.30 -26.19 -6.13
CA SER A 140 -3.80 -24.82 -5.96
C SER A 140 -2.74 -24.45 -7.00
N LEU A 141 -2.52 -23.15 -7.20
CA LEU A 141 -1.45 -22.67 -8.07
C LEU A 141 -0.07 -23.14 -7.60
N ALA A 142 0.18 -23.11 -6.28
CA ALA A 142 1.45 -23.54 -5.70
C ALA A 142 1.71 -25.04 -5.94
N THR A 143 0.70 -25.89 -5.77
CA THR A 143 0.80 -27.33 -6.01
C THR A 143 0.97 -27.65 -7.50
N ARG A 144 0.29 -26.92 -8.39
CA ARG A 144 0.50 -27.04 -9.85
C ARG A 144 1.91 -26.63 -10.26
N ARG A 145 2.45 -25.54 -9.71
CA ARG A 145 3.85 -25.14 -9.95
C ARG A 145 4.84 -26.19 -9.44
N LEU A 146 4.60 -26.78 -8.27
CA LEU A 146 5.41 -27.89 -7.76
C LEU A 146 5.38 -29.09 -8.72
N ARG A 147 4.20 -29.44 -9.25
CA ARG A 147 4.08 -30.45 -10.32
C ARG A 147 4.88 -30.07 -11.56
N GLY A 148 4.77 -28.82 -12.03
CA GLY A 148 5.59 -28.31 -13.13
C GLY A 148 7.10 -28.47 -12.89
N THR A 149 7.60 -28.09 -11.71
CA THR A 149 9.02 -28.23 -11.37
C THR A 149 9.48 -29.68 -11.28
N THR A 150 8.66 -30.58 -10.71
CA THR A 150 8.99 -32.01 -10.62
C THR A 150 8.85 -32.70 -11.98
N SER A 151 8.01 -32.21 -12.89
CA SER A 151 7.94 -32.68 -14.28
C SER A 151 9.22 -32.37 -15.06
N VAL A 152 9.92 -31.27 -14.76
CA VAL A 152 11.26 -30.99 -15.34
C VAL A 152 12.28 -32.04 -14.91
N VAL A 153 12.26 -32.42 -13.61
CA VAL A 153 13.10 -33.49 -13.09
C VAL A 153 12.73 -34.83 -13.73
N GLY A 154 11.45 -35.15 -13.83
CA GLY A 154 10.95 -36.35 -14.52
C GLY A 154 11.36 -36.41 -16.00
N LEU A 155 11.34 -35.28 -16.69
CA LEU A 155 11.83 -35.17 -18.07
C LEU A 155 13.32 -35.48 -18.17
N ALA A 156 14.15 -34.98 -17.25
CA ALA A 156 15.58 -35.29 -17.22
C ALA A 156 15.83 -36.80 -17.02
N PHE A 157 15.11 -37.44 -16.09
CA PHE A 157 15.19 -38.90 -15.92
C PHE A 157 14.72 -39.66 -17.15
N ALA A 158 13.61 -39.23 -17.77
CA ALA A 158 13.10 -39.88 -18.97
C ALA A 158 14.08 -39.78 -20.14
N ILE A 159 14.72 -38.61 -20.33
CA ILE A 159 15.79 -38.42 -21.32
C ILE A 159 16.95 -39.39 -21.04
N ALA A 160 17.41 -39.48 -19.78
CA ALA A 160 18.48 -40.40 -19.42
C ALA A 160 18.11 -41.86 -19.72
N THR A 161 16.86 -42.26 -19.42
CA THR A 161 16.38 -43.61 -19.75
C THR A 161 16.30 -43.86 -21.26
N MET A 162 15.77 -42.93 -22.05
CA MET A 162 15.68 -43.07 -23.50
C MET A 162 17.06 -43.16 -24.16
N VAL A 163 18.04 -42.41 -23.66
CA VAL A 163 19.44 -42.51 -24.09
C VAL A 163 20.02 -43.88 -23.73
N ALA A 164 19.78 -44.37 -22.51
CA ALA A 164 20.27 -45.66 -22.07
C ALA A 164 19.67 -46.84 -22.85
N LEU A 165 18.40 -46.74 -23.24
CA LEU A 165 17.69 -47.76 -24.01
C LEU A 165 17.91 -47.62 -25.54
N SER A 166 18.62 -46.58 -26.00
CA SER A 166 18.77 -46.27 -27.44
C SER A 166 17.41 -46.22 -28.17
N SER A 167 16.42 -45.59 -27.53
CA SER A 167 15.02 -45.57 -27.98
C SER A 167 14.83 -44.83 -29.31
N ASP A 168 13.88 -45.31 -30.12
CA ASP A 168 13.50 -44.70 -31.39
C ASP A 168 12.91 -43.30 -31.26
N THR A 169 13.03 -42.52 -32.33
CA THR A 169 12.52 -41.14 -32.44
C THR A 169 11.01 -41.04 -32.12
N GLU A 170 10.23 -42.08 -32.40
CA GLU A 170 8.79 -42.11 -32.07
C GLU A 170 8.53 -42.08 -30.56
N ILE A 171 9.35 -42.78 -29.77
CA ILE A 171 9.26 -42.83 -28.31
C ILE A 171 9.68 -41.48 -27.73
N TRP A 172 10.72 -40.86 -28.28
CA TRP A 172 11.13 -39.50 -27.92
C TRP A 172 9.99 -38.49 -28.13
N ALA A 173 9.30 -38.57 -29.26
CA ALA A 173 8.15 -37.72 -29.54
C ALA A 173 6.99 -38.00 -28.57
N LEU A 174 6.67 -39.27 -28.31
CA LEU A 174 5.60 -39.68 -27.40
C LEU A 174 5.82 -39.17 -25.97
N VAL A 175 6.99 -39.42 -25.40
CA VAL A 175 7.35 -38.99 -24.04
C VAL A 175 7.41 -37.46 -23.97
N GLY A 176 8.05 -36.82 -24.95
CA GLY A 176 8.16 -35.36 -25.03
C GLY A 176 6.79 -34.66 -25.07
N LEU A 177 5.87 -35.14 -25.91
CA LEU A 177 4.51 -34.60 -26.01
C LEU A 177 3.71 -34.85 -24.73
N SER A 178 3.81 -36.05 -24.15
CA SER A 178 3.08 -36.43 -22.95
C SER A 178 3.46 -35.56 -21.75
N ILE A 179 4.76 -35.32 -21.54
CA ILE A 179 5.23 -34.46 -20.45
C ILE A 179 4.84 -33.01 -20.73
N SER A 180 5.04 -32.53 -21.96
CA SER A 180 4.74 -31.15 -22.35
C SER A 180 3.28 -30.78 -22.13
N TYR A 181 2.35 -31.71 -22.37
CA TYR A 181 0.91 -31.54 -22.13
C TYR A 181 0.59 -31.13 -20.69
N THR A 182 1.38 -31.58 -19.71
CA THR A 182 1.20 -31.24 -18.29
C THR A 182 2.12 -30.13 -17.81
N LEU A 183 3.39 -30.16 -18.24
CA LEU A 183 4.44 -29.24 -17.82
C LEU A 183 4.13 -27.79 -18.22
N ILE A 184 3.73 -27.57 -19.48
CA ILE A 184 3.54 -26.21 -20.02
C ILE A 184 2.39 -25.48 -19.32
N PRO A 185 1.17 -26.06 -19.21
CA PRO A 185 0.07 -25.38 -18.51
C PRO A 185 0.35 -25.11 -17.04
N ASP A 186 1.14 -25.95 -16.38
CA ASP A 186 1.44 -25.80 -14.96
C ASP A 186 2.48 -24.73 -14.67
N LEU A 187 3.53 -24.63 -15.50
CA LEU A 187 4.53 -23.57 -15.37
C LEU A 187 3.99 -22.20 -15.79
N LEU A 188 3.15 -22.16 -16.83
CA LEU A 188 2.53 -20.93 -17.34
C LEU A 188 1.24 -20.55 -16.61
N SER A 189 0.81 -21.35 -15.62
CA SER A 189 -0.37 -21.04 -14.84
C SER A 189 -0.20 -19.69 -14.14
N LYS A 190 -1.17 -18.81 -14.40
CA LYS A 190 -1.27 -17.49 -13.78
C LYS A 190 -2.20 -17.57 -12.57
N ASP A 191 -1.95 -16.67 -11.64
CA ASP A 191 -2.84 -16.42 -10.52
C ASP A 191 -4.13 -15.75 -11.01
N GLU A 192 -5.25 -15.97 -10.32
CA GLU A 192 -6.57 -15.40 -10.67
C GLU A 192 -6.54 -13.87 -10.72
N MET A 193 -5.74 -13.24 -9.84
CA MET A 193 -5.59 -11.78 -9.78
C MET A 193 -4.39 -11.26 -10.61
N HIS A 194 -3.83 -12.05 -11.53
CA HIS A 194 -2.65 -11.66 -12.30
C HIS A 194 -2.86 -10.34 -13.07
N ASP A 195 -4.00 -10.20 -13.75
CA ASP A 195 -4.26 -9.01 -14.56
C ASP A 195 -4.41 -7.75 -13.69
N ILE A 196 -5.05 -7.87 -12.52
CA ILE A 196 -5.19 -6.76 -11.57
C ILE A 196 -3.82 -6.39 -10.97
N ARG A 197 -2.96 -7.37 -10.65
CA ARG A 197 -1.58 -7.09 -10.17
C ARG A 197 -0.74 -6.41 -11.25
N LYS A 198 -0.92 -6.78 -12.52
CA LYS A 198 -0.24 -6.13 -13.64
C LYS A 198 -0.70 -4.68 -13.78
N GLN A 199 -2.01 -4.43 -13.69
CA GLN A 199 -2.57 -3.08 -13.69
C GLN A 199 -2.03 -2.27 -12.50
N PHE A 200 -2.07 -2.83 -11.29
CA PHE A 200 -1.51 -2.21 -10.09
C PHE A 200 -0.04 -1.82 -10.27
N SER A 201 0.79 -2.71 -10.81
CA SER A 201 2.21 -2.42 -11.05
C SER A 201 2.41 -1.23 -11.97
N SER A 202 1.64 -1.16 -13.07
CA SER A 202 1.73 -0.04 -14.02
C SER A 202 1.18 1.26 -13.44
N SER A 203 0.07 1.21 -12.69
CA SER A 203 -0.49 2.38 -12.01
C SER A 203 0.45 2.92 -10.92
N LEU A 204 1.09 2.03 -10.16
CA LEU A 204 2.05 2.41 -9.13
C LEU A 204 3.26 3.13 -9.74
N GLU A 205 3.83 2.60 -10.82
CA GLU A 205 4.94 3.21 -11.55
C GLU A 205 4.58 4.61 -12.08
N ASN A 206 3.44 4.74 -12.75
CA ASN A 206 2.96 6.03 -13.25
C ASN A 206 2.73 7.05 -12.12
N ALA A 207 2.17 6.62 -10.99
CA ALA A 207 1.92 7.49 -9.85
C ALA A 207 3.23 7.91 -9.16
N GLU A 208 4.22 7.02 -9.06
CA GLU A 208 5.54 7.33 -8.53
C GLU A 208 6.27 8.35 -9.40
N ASP A 209 6.25 8.17 -10.72
CA ASP A 209 6.80 9.13 -11.68
C ASP A 209 6.12 10.49 -11.55
N LEU A 210 4.79 10.50 -11.49
CA LEU A 210 4.01 11.72 -11.26
C LEU A 210 4.46 12.42 -9.97
N MET A 211 4.58 11.71 -8.84
CA MET A 211 5.03 12.33 -7.58
C MET A 211 6.45 12.88 -7.64
N ILE A 212 7.36 12.19 -8.34
CA ILE A 212 8.72 12.69 -8.54
C ILE A 212 8.68 14.02 -9.32
N THR A 213 7.89 14.10 -10.40
CA THR A 213 7.76 15.33 -11.20
C THR A 213 7.11 16.47 -10.41
N LEU A 214 6.16 16.18 -9.53
CA LEU A 214 5.50 17.21 -8.72
C LEU A 214 6.38 17.71 -7.57
N ARG A 215 7.18 16.83 -6.97
CA ARG A 215 8.05 17.18 -5.84
C ARG A 215 9.16 18.15 -6.22
N SER A 216 9.55 18.24 -7.50
CA SER A 216 10.53 19.24 -7.93
C SER A 216 9.99 20.67 -7.78
N ASN A 217 8.67 20.86 -7.77
CA ASN A 217 8.04 22.18 -7.89
C ASN A 217 7.17 22.56 -6.69
N ASN A 218 6.68 21.59 -5.90
CA ASN A 218 5.70 21.85 -4.83
C ASN A 218 6.11 21.21 -3.50
N THR A 219 6.06 22.03 -2.45
CA THR A 219 6.14 21.61 -1.05
C THR A 219 4.76 21.16 -0.56
N GLY A 220 4.69 20.14 0.31
CA GLY A 220 3.41 19.67 0.90
C GLY A 220 2.86 18.33 0.40
N LEU A 221 3.56 17.60 -0.48
CA LEU A 221 3.13 16.27 -0.99
C LEU A 221 3.32 15.10 -0.01
N GLU A 222 3.62 15.36 1.27
CA GLU A 222 3.97 14.33 2.26
C GLU A 222 2.84 13.32 2.49
N GLN A 223 1.60 13.80 2.60
CA GLN A 223 0.45 12.93 2.79
C GLN A 223 0.21 12.04 1.57
N ALA A 224 0.28 12.61 0.36
CA ALA A 224 0.13 11.87 -0.88
C ALA A 224 1.24 10.81 -1.06
N ASN A 225 2.48 11.14 -0.69
CA ASN A 225 3.59 10.19 -0.67
C ASN A 225 3.41 9.07 0.38
N SER A 226 2.86 9.40 1.55
CA SER A 226 2.56 8.41 2.59
C SER A 226 1.49 7.42 2.14
N LEU A 227 0.44 7.90 1.44
CA LEU A 227 -0.59 7.05 0.84
C LEU A 227 0.01 6.14 -0.23
N LEU A 228 0.87 6.68 -1.11
CA LEU A 228 1.53 5.91 -2.16
C LEU A 228 2.46 4.83 -1.59
N ALA A 229 3.21 5.15 -0.53
CA ALA A 229 4.04 4.18 0.18
C ALA A 229 3.20 3.04 0.79
N THR A 230 2.07 3.39 1.42
CA THR A 230 1.12 2.42 1.97
C THR A 230 0.51 1.54 0.87
N ALA A 231 0.18 2.14 -0.28
CA ALA A 231 -0.32 1.43 -1.45
C ALA A 231 0.68 0.40 -1.97
N ARG A 232 1.99 0.75 -1.99
CA ARG A 232 3.08 -0.15 -2.37
C ARG A 232 3.16 -1.37 -1.44
N GLU A 233 3.03 -1.18 -0.13
CA GLU A 233 3.12 -2.29 0.84
C GLU A 233 1.93 -3.25 0.77
N ILE A 234 0.72 -2.73 0.59
CA ILE A 234 -0.52 -3.50 0.65
C ILE A 234 -0.92 -4.06 -0.73
N GLY A 235 -0.64 -3.32 -1.80
CA GLY A 235 -1.13 -3.59 -3.14
C GLY A 235 -0.65 -4.90 -3.78
N TRP A 236 0.54 -5.38 -3.41
CA TRP A 236 0.99 -6.70 -3.88
C TRP A 236 0.16 -7.85 -3.32
N LYS A 237 -0.34 -7.71 -2.09
CA LYS A 237 -1.21 -8.70 -1.44
C LYS A 237 -2.66 -8.52 -1.89
N ASN A 238 -3.16 -7.28 -1.85
CA ASN A 238 -4.50 -6.91 -2.28
C ASN A 238 -4.44 -5.79 -3.32
N PRO A 239 -4.39 -6.14 -4.63
CA PRO A 239 -4.16 -5.16 -5.70
C PRO A 239 -5.33 -4.20 -5.89
N GLN A 240 -6.57 -4.62 -5.58
CA GLN A 240 -7.74 -3.74 -5.64
C GLN A 240 -7.64 -2.61 -4.60
N ARG A 241 -7.28 -2.94 -3.36
CA ARG A 241 -7.06 -1.94 -2.31
C ARG A 241 -5.86 -1.04 -2.63
N GLY A 242 -4.80 -1.60 -3.19
CA GLY A 242 -3.64 -0.84 -3.65
C GLY A 242 -4.01 0.20 -4.72
N LEU A 243 -4.82 -0.19 -5.71
CA LEU A 243 -5.29 0.72 -6.76
C LEU A 243 -6.12 1.89 -6.19
N LEU A 244 -7.03 1.62 -5.25
CA LEU A 244 -7.81 2.68 -4.59
C LEU A 244 -6.92 3.68 -3.83
N MET A 245 -5.88 3.18 -3.14
CA MET A 245 -4.94 4.05 -2.43
C MET A 245 -4.07 4.89 -3.38
N ILE A 246 -3.71 4.34 -4.54
CA ILE A 246 -3.02 5.11 -5.60
C ILE A 246 -3.92 6.25 -6.09
N GLU A 247 -5.19 5.95 -6.38
CA GLU A 247 -6.16 6.96 -6.81
C GLU A 247 -6.35 8.07 -5.76
N GLU A 248 -6.44 7.70 -4.48
CA GLU A 248 -6.52 8.65 -3.36
C GLU A 248 -5.26 9.53 -3.26
N ALA A 249 -4.07 8.92 -3.38
CA ALA A 249 -2.81 9.65 -3.39
C ALA A 249 -2.72 10.66 -4.54
N GLU A 250 -3.09 10.24 -5.76
CA GLU A 250 -3.12 11.12 -6.93
C GLU A 250 -4.12 12.27 -6.77
N SER A 251 -5.30 12.00 -6.22
CA SER A 251 -6.32 13.01 -5.94
C SER A 251 -5.83 14.05 -4.94
N GLU A 252 -5.20 13.61 -3.84
CA GLU A 252 -4.63 14.52 -2.84
C GLU A 252 -3.51 15.38 -3.43
N ALA A 253 -2.62 14.79 -4.25
CA ALA A 253 -1.58 15.57 -4.93
C ALA A 253 -2.18 16.62 -5.87
N LYS A 254 -3.18 16.26 -6.68
CA LYS A 254 -3.89 17.22 -7.55
C LYS A 254 -4.51 18.36 -6.75
N ARG A 255 -5.10 18.06 -5.60
CA ARG A 255 -5.68 19.05 -4.68
C ARG A 255 -4.62 20.00 -4.13
N ILE A 256 -3.46 19.47 -3.70
CA ILE A 256 -2.35 20.28 -3.20
C ILE A 256 -1.80 21.21 -4.29
N ILE A 257 -1.66 20.73 -5.53
CA ILE A 257 -1.24 21.58 -6.67
C ILE A 257 -2.22 22.72 -6.88
N ALA A 258 -3.52 22.44 -6.90
CA ALA A 258 -4.55 23.46 -7.09
C ALA A 258 -4.47 24.53 -5.98
N ILE A 259 -4.33 24.11 -4.73
CA ILE A 259 -4.14 25.03 -3.58
C ILE A 259 -2.88 25.85 -3.75
N SER A 260 -1.76 25.25 -4.17
CA SER A 260 -0.50 25.96 -4.38
C SER A 260 -0.60 27.00 -5.50
N GLN A 261 -1.36 26.71 -6.57
CA GLN A 261 -1.60 27.65 -7.65
C GLN A 261 -2.45 28.84 -7.18
N ASP A 262 -3.54 28.58 -6.48
CA ASP A 262 -4.40 29.62 -5.89
C ASP A 262 -3.61 30.49 -4.88
N LEU A 263 -2.75 29.87 -4.08
CA LEU A 263 -1.87 30.57 -3.14
C LEU A 263 -0.92 31.54 -3.87
N GLY A 264 -0.38 31.14 -5.02
CA GLY A 264 0.48 32.00 -5.84
C GLY A 264 -0.24 33.25 -6.35
N ASP A 265 -1.53 33.17 -6.65
CA ASP A 265 -2.32 34.33 -7.06
C ASP A 265 -2.66 35.24 -5.86
N ILE A 266 -2.98 34.66 -4.70
CA ILE A 266 -3.14 35.40 -3.43
C ILE A 266 -1.84 36.12 -3.04
N GLN A 267 -0.68 35.47 -3.21
CA GLN A 267 0.62 36.05 -2.94
C GLN A 267 0.87 37.29 -3.81
N LYS A 268 0.58 37.24 -5.11
CA LYS A 268 0.76 38.37 -6.03
C LYS A 268 -0.16 39.53 -5.70
N ASP A 269 -1.42 39.25 -5.40
CA ASP A 269 -2.41 40.24 -4.98
C ASP A 269 -1.97 40.92 -3.67
N ALA A 270 -1.65 40.13 -2.64
CA ALA A 270 -1.17 40.66 -1.36
C ALA A 270 0.11 41.51 -1.50
N LEU A 271 1.05 41.10 -2.37
CA LEU A 271 2.27 41.87 -2.63
C LEU A 271 1.98 43.26 -3.17
N THR A 272 0.98 43.38 -4.07
CA THR A 272 0.59 44.65 -4.67
C THR A 272 0.14 45.64 -3.60
N TYR A 273 -0.77 45.21 -2.71
CA TYR A 273 -1.22 46.04 -1.58
C TYR A 273 -0.10 46.39 -0.62
N VAL A 274 0.81 45.45 -0.32
CA VAL A 274 1.95 45.72 0.57
C VAL A 274 2.87 46.79 -0.03
N ILE A 275 3.16 46.73 -1.33
CA ILE A 275 3.96 47.75 -2.02
C ILE A 275 3.26 49.10 -1.99
N ASP A 276 1.94 49.14 -2.23
CA ASP A 276 1.16 50.38 -2.19
C ASP A 276 1.18 51.02 -0.79
N ALA A 277 1.04 50.22 0.27
CA ALA A 277 1.17 50.69 1.65
C ALA A 277 2.58 51.22 1.97
N GLU A 278 3.64 50.54 1.49
CA GLU A 278 5.03 50.97 1.65
C GLU A 278 5.33 52.30 0.93
N ASN A 279 4.66 52.56 -0.20
CA ASN A 279 4.77 53.81 -0.95
C ASN A 279 4.13 54.99 -0.18
N ILE A 280 3.04 54.74 0.56
CA ILE A 280 2.40 55.75 1.41
C ILE A 280 3.26 56.03 2.63
N SER A 281 3.74 54.97 3.31
CA SER A 281 4.55 55.12 4.50
C SER A 281 5.57 54.00 4.69
N LYS A 282 6.85 54.37 4.67
CA LYS A 282 7.96 53.45 4.96
C LYS A 282 8.09 53.07 6.44
N THR A 283 7.37 53.75 7.33
CA THR A 283 7.38 53.45 8.77
C THR A 283 6.43 52.33 9.15
N ALA A 284 5.36 52.09 8.36
CA ALA A 284 4.43 50.98 8.54
C ALA A 284 5.04 49.67 8.01
N LYS A 285 5.65 48.88 8.89
CA LYS A 285 6.37 47.63 8.54
C LYS A 285 5.54 46.36 8.75
N GLY A 286 4.42 46.41 9.45
CA GLY A 286 3.58 45.25 9.74
C GLY A 286 3.04 44.51 8.52
N PRO A 287 2.55 45.19 7.46
CA PRO A 287 2.14 44.50 6.23
C PRO A 287 3.28 43.68 5.63
N ARG A 288 4.48 44.27 5.50
CA ARG A 288 5.67 43.60 4.98
C ARG A 288 6.11 42.43 5.84
N LYS A 289 6.15 42.60 7.17
CA LYS A 289 6.51 41.52 8.11
C LYS A 289 5.58 40.32 8.00
N ALA A 290 4.26 40.55 7.88
CA ALA A 290 3.28 39.48 7.71
C ALA A 290 3.47 38.76 6.36
N TYR A 291 3.74 39.52 5.30
CA TYR A 291 4.02 39.00 3.97
C TYR A 291 5.29 38.13 3.94
N ASP A 292 6.39 38.60 4.52
CA ASP A 292 7.64 37.86 4.57
C ASP A 292 7.52 36.58 5.43
N MET A 293 6.67 36.60 6.46
CA MET A 293 6.33 35.41 7.23
C MET A 293 5.52 34.41 6.40
N ALA A 294 4.56 34.88 5.60
CA ALA A 294 3.79 34.05 4.68
C ALA A 294 4.69 33.34 3.65
N ILE A 295 5.69 34.05 3.10
CA ILE A 295 6.68 33.45 2.19
C ILE A 295 7.41 32.29 2.86
N ARG A 296 7.92 32.49 4.08
CA ARG A 296 8.63 31.43 4.82
C ARG A 296 7.74 30.21 5.06
N GLU A 297 6.50 30.42 5.51
CA GLU A 297 5.56 29.29 5.73
C GLU A 297 5.22 28.56 4.42
N SER A 298 5.11 29.29 3.30
CA SER A 298 4.90 28.70 1.98
C SER A 298 6.10 27.82 1.56
N GLU A 299 7.32 28.32 1.74
CA GLU A 299 8.56 27.59 1.48
C GLU A 299 8.72 26.33 2.35
N LEU A 300 8.16 26.35 3.57
CA LEU A 300 8.12 25.20 4.47
C LEU A 300 7.02 24.18 4.12
N GLY A 301 6.11 24.49 3.19
CA GLY A 301 5.01 23.61 2.78
C GLY A 301 3.72 23.77 3.58
N SER A 302 3.65 24.74 4.50
CA SER A 302 2.46 25.08 5.28
C SER A 302 1.51 25.97 4.48
N LEU A 303 0.97 25.45 3.37
CA LEU A 303 0.16 26.24 2.40
C LEU A 303 -1.02 26.98 3.05
N ARG A 304 -1.68 26.34 4.01
CA ARG A 304 -2.84 26.92 4.72
C ARG A 304 -2.44 28.10 5.60
N GLU A 305 -1.33 27.98 6.33
CA GLU A 305 -0.83 29.03 7.22
C GLU A 305 -0.31 30.21 6.40
N ALA A 306 0.39 29.93 5.30
CA ALA A 306 0.82 30.92 4.33
C ALA A 306 -0.36 31.73 3.76
N GLU A 307 -1.46 31.07 3.38
CA GLU A 307 -2.66 31.74 2.88
C GLU A 307 -3.22 32.74 3.90
N ILE A 308 -3.35 32.32 5.17
CA ILE A 308 -3.86 33.16 6.25
C ILE A 308 -2.96 34.38 6.44
N LEU A 309 -1.64 34.20 6.41
CA LEU A 309 -0.67 35.28 6.54
C LEU A 309 -0.69 36.24 5.35
N PHE A 310 -0.82 35.76 4.11
CA PHE A 310 -0.98 36.64 2.94
C PHE A 310 -2.25 37.49 3.03
N ARG A 311 -3.38 36.88 3.41
CA ARG A 311 -4.64 37.62 3.62
C ARG A 311 -4.51 38.66 4.74
N THR A 312 -3.80 38.31 5.82
CA THR A 312 -3.51 39.22 6.93
C THR A 312 -2.63 40.38 6.50
N ALA A 313 -1.60 40.12 5.69
CA ALA A 313 -0.73 41.14 5.12
C ALA A 313 -1.53 42.13 4.26
N LYS A 314 -2.40 41.61 3.37
CA LYS A 314 -3.30 42.43 2.55
C LYS A 314 -4.25 43.29 3.40
N MET A 315 -4.86 42.70 4.43
CA MET A 315 -5.76 43.44 5.33
C MET A 315 -5.04 44.58 6.04
N LYS A 316 -3.85 44.34 6.60
CA LYS A 316 -3.04 45.38 7.23
C LYS A 316 -2.61 46.47 6.25
N ALA A 317 -2.25 46.07 5.02
CA ALA A 317 -1.91 47.02 3.97
C ALA A 317 -3.10 47.91 3.58
N SER A 318 -4.31 47.36 3.43
CA SER A 318 -5.53 48.13 3.13
C SER A 318 -5.80 49.21 4.19
N VAL A 319 -5.67 48.87 5.47
CA VAL A 319 -5.85 49.83 6.57
C VAL A 319 -4.86 51.01 6.48
N VAL A 320 -3.60 50.73 6.11
CA VAL A 320 -2.60 51.78 5.87
C VAL A 320 -2.97 52.61 4.63
N ILE A 321 -3.37 51.95 3.54
CA ILE A 321 -3.73 52.64 2.29
C ILE A 321 -4.90 53.60 2.49
N GLU A 322 -5.91 53.18 3.25
CA GLU A 322 -7.16 53.93 3.41
C GLU A 322 -7.02 55.07 4.42
N HIS A 323 -6.30 54.89 5.54
CA HIS A 323 -6.40 55.80 6.69
C HIS A 323 -5.10 56.49 7.09
N TRP A 324 -3.93 56.07 6.58
CA TRP A 324 -2.65 56.56 7.08
C TRP A 324 -2.42 58.05 6.82
N GLN A 325 -2.78 58.51 5.61
CA GLN A 325 -2.59 59.89 5.21
C GLN A 325 -3.51 60.83 6.02
N GLU A 326 -4.78 60.47 6.16
CA GLU A 326 -5.77 61.23 6.93
C GLU A 326 -5.39 61.30 8.42
N ALA A 327 -4.88 60.20 8.97
CA ALA A 327 -4.38 60.17 10.34
C ALA A 327 -3.18 61.11 10.54
N MET A 328 -2.23 61.13 9.60
CA MET A 328 -1.08 62.05 9.66
C MET A 328 -1.50 63.51 9.55
N GLU A 329 -2.44 63.83 8.66
CA GLU A 329 -2.96 65.19 8.49
C GLU A 329 -3.67 65.68 9.76
N ALA A 330 -4.54 64.84 10.35
CA ALA A 330 -5.22 65.17 11.60
C ALA A 330 -4.24 65.38 12.78
N ILE A 331 -3.19 64.56 12.87
CA ILE A 331 -2.13 64.73 13.88
C ILE A 331 -1.37 66.04 13.65
N SER A 332 -1.02 66.36 12.41
CA SER A 332 -0.32 67.60 12.06
C SER A 332 -1.16 68.84 12.37
N GLU A 333 -2.47 68.81 12.10
CA GLU A 333 -3.37 69.91 12.42
C GLU A 333 -3.49 70.09 13.94
N GLY A 334 -3.62 69.00 14.69
CA GLY A 334 -3.59 69.01 16.15
C GLY A 334 -2.29 69.58 16.72
N GLU A 335 -1.13 69.25 16.14
CA GLU A 335 0.17 69.82 16.53
C GLU A 335 0.23 71.34 16.34
N ILE A 336 -0.22 71.84 15.18
CA ILE A 336 -0.23 73.27 14.86
C ILE A 336 -1.13 74.01 15.85
N LEU A 337 -2.34 73.50 16.12
CA LEU A 337 -3.28 74.13 17.06
C LEU A 337 -2.72 74.22 18.48
N ILE A 338 -2.05 73.16 18.96
CA ILE A 338 -1.44 73.15 20.29
C ILE A 338 -0.22 74.09 20.36
N SER A 339 0.56 74.21 19.28
CA SER A 339 1.75 75.08 19.26
C SER A 339 1.43 76.57 19.40
N ASN A 340 0.22 76.99 19.04
CA ASN A 340 -0.25 78.38 19.11
C ASN A 340 -0.84 78.78 20.47
N LEU A 341 -0.90 77.87 21.45
CA LEU A 341 -1.54 78.08 22.74
C LEU A 341 -0.54 77.87 23.89
N GLU A 342 -0.51 78.79 24.85
CA GLU A 342 0.34 78.72 26.05
C GLU A 342 -0.51 78.66 27.34
N GLY A 343 -0.26 77.65 28.19
CA GLY A 343 -0.94 77.49 29.49
C GLY A 343 -0.86 76.07 30.08
N HIS A 344 -0.89 75.95 31.41
CA HIS A 344 -0.84 74.66 32.14
C HIS A 344 -2.05 73.73 31.89
N SER A 345 -3.17 74.25 31.39
CA SER A 345 -4.37 73.47 31.08
C SER A 345 -4.27 72.64 29.78
N LEU A 346 -3.17 72.77 29.03
CA LEU A 346 -2.93 72.07 27.75
C LEU A 346 -2.30 70.68 27.90
N ASP A 347 -1.86 70.30 29.10
CA ASP A 347 -1.13 69.04 29.33
C ASP A 347 -1.98 67.80 28.98
N ASN A 348 -3.28 67.84 29.25
CA ASN A 348 -4.21 66.76 28.88
C ASN A 348 -4.37 66.61 27.36
N ILE A 349 -4.42 67.71 26.61
CA ILE A 349 -4.53 67.66 25.14
C ILE A 349 -3.22 67.16 24.53
N ARG A 350 -2.07 67.59 25.06
CA ARG A 350 -0.75 67.07 24.67
C ARG A 350 -0.66 65.56 24.88
N SER A 351 -1.18 65.06 26.00
CA SER A 351 -1.28 63.61 26.26
C SER A 351 -2.13 62.88 25.20
N ILE A 352 -3.26 63.45 24.76
CA ILE A 352 -4.09 62.86 23.70
C ILE A 352 -3.34 62.84 22.38
N LEU A 353 -2.66 63.93 22.02
CA LEU A 353 -1.85 63.99 20.81
C LEU A 353 -0.71 62.96 20.81
N GLU A 354 0.01 62.84 21.93
CA GLU A 354 1.06 61.81 22.07
C GLU A 354 0.49 60.39 22.01
N SER A 355 -0.71 60.17 22.56
CA SER A 355 -1.41 58.88 22.43
C SER A 355 -1.79 58.59 20.97
N ALA A 356 -2.27 59.59 20.22
CA ALA A 356 -2.57 59.46 18.79
C ALA A 356 -1.32 59.10 17.98
N LYS A 357 -0.18 59.74 18.27
CA LYS A 357 1.12 59.39 17.66
C LYS A 357 1.56 57.97 18.01
N GLN A 358 1.40 57.56 19.26
CA GLN A 358 1.72 56.20 19.69
C GLN A 358 0.84 55.17 18.96
N SER A 359 -0.45 55.43 18.77
CA SER A 359 -1.33 54.59 17.96
C SER A 359 -0.87 54.49 16.51
N LEU A 360 -0.43 55.61 15.90
CA LEU A 360 0.11 55.59 14.54
C LEU A 360 1.40 54.77 14.45
N VAL A 361 2.29 54.89 15.45
CA VAL A 361 3.50 54.06 15.56
C VAL A 361 3.18 52.57 15.78
N ALA A 362 2.09 52.27 16.46
CA ALA A 362 1.54 50.92 16.61
C ALA A 362 0.83 50.39 15.35
N GLU A 363 0.85 51.17 14.26
CA GLU A 363 0.24 50.85 12.97
C GLU A 363 -1.29 50.75 13.03
N ASP A 364 -1.91 51.54 13.90
CA ASP A 364 -3.36 51.68 14.02
C ASP A 364 -3.78 53.11 13.62
N PRO A 365 -3.82 53.41 12.30
CA PRO A 365 -4.16 54.76 11.82
C PRO A 365 -5.60 55.14 12.11
N VAL A 366 -6.52 54.18 12.26
CA VAL A 366 -7.93 54.44 12.56
C VAL A 366 -8.08 55.02 13.96
N THR A 367 -7.46 54.40 14.97
CA THR A 367 -7.51 54.96 16.33
C THR A 367 -6.74 56.26 16.41
N ALA A 368 -5.57 56.36 15.76
CA ALA A 368 -4.79 57.59 15.68
C ALA A 368 -5.60 58.76 15.11
N MET A 369 -6.28 58.55 13.99
CA MET A 369 -7.15 59.55 13.35
C MET A 369 -8.31 59.95 14.26
N SER A 370 -8.99 58.97 14.90
CA SER A 370 -10.12 59.26 15.79
C SER A 370 -9.70 60.09 17.01
N MET A 371 -8.51 59.85 17.55
CA MET A 371 -7.97 60.63 18.67
C MET A 371 -7.57 62.04 18.22
N ALA A 372 -6.88 62.15 17.08
CA ALA A 372 -6.37 63.42 16.57
C ALA A 372 -7.50 64.37 16.10
N SER A 373 -8.50 63.86 15.40
CA SER A 373 -9.65 64.64 14.91
C SER A 373 -10.54 65.22 16.01
N ASN A 374 -10.47 64.69 17.24
CA ASN A 374 -11.18 65.22 18.40
C ASN A 374 -10.43 66.36 19.12
N ILE A 375 -9.14 66.57 18.82
CA ILE A 375 -8.31 67.61 19.47
C ILE A 375 -8.90 69.03 19.30
N PRO A 376 -9.38 69.46 18.12
CA PRO A 376 -9.98 70.79 17.96
C PRO A 376 -11.18 71.03 18.89
N ASN A 377 -12.06 70.03 19.03
CA ASN A 377 -13.23 70.11 19.91
C ASN A 377 -12.82 70.25 21.39
N HIS A 378 -11.76 69.54 21.80
CA HIS A 378 -11.21 69.67 23.16
C HIS A 378 -10.59 71.04 23.42
N ILE A 379 -9.91 71.61 22.42
CA ILE A 379 -9.34 72.96 22.50
C ILE A 379 -10.45 74.01 22.62
N GLU A 380 -11.50 73.94 21.79
CA GLU A 380 -12.64 74.86 21.83
C GLU A 380 -13.37 74.83 23.18
N SER A 381 -13.56 73.63 23.74
CA SER A 381 -14.16 73.47 25.07
C SER A 381 -13.31 74.14 26.16
N LEU A 382 -11.99 73.99 26.10
CA LEU A 382 -11.06 74.60 27.05
C LEU A 382 -10.99 76.12 26.94
N THR A 383 -10.97 76.69 25.73
CA THR A 383 -11.02 78.14 25.54
C THR A 383 -12.34 78.74 26.01
N ASN A 384 -13.47 78.07 25.75
CA ASN A 384 -14.78 78.50 26.26
C ASN A 384 -14.79 78.51 27.81
N LEU A 385 -14.34 77.44 28.44
CA LEU A 385 -14.22 77.36 29.91
C LEU A 385 -13.31 78.44 30.49
N GLN A 386 -12.18 78.74 29.84
CA GLN A 386 -11.28 79.80 30.27
C GLN A 386 -11.94 81.19 30.13
N SER A 387 -12.68 81.41 29.03
CA SER A 387 -13.41 82.66 28.80
C SER A 387 -14.52 82.88 29.84
N ASP A 388 -15.25 81.83 30.19
CA ASP A 388 -16.33 81.89 31.17
C ASP A 388 -15.78 82.05 32.59
N SER A 389 -14.64 81.41 32.89
CA SER A 389 -13.92 81.61 34.15
C SER A 389 -13.41 83.06 34.28
N LEU A 390 -12.92 83.67 33.20
CA LEU A 390 -12.51 85.07 33.17
C LEU A 390 -13.68 86.04 33.36
N LYS A 391 -14.83 85.78 32.72
CA LYS A 391 -16.07 86.56 32.93
C LYS A 391 -16.55 86.47 34.37
N ALA A 392 -16.56 85.27 34.96
CA ALA A 392 -16.94 85.07 36.35
C ALA A 392 -16.01 85.78 37.34
N LEU A 393 -14.70 85.85 37.04
CA LEU A 393 -13.73 86.63 37.82
C LEU A 393 -13.98 88.14 37.71
N ASP A 394 -14.28 88.65 36.50
CA ASP A 394 -14.57 90.07 36.27
C ASP A 394 -15.90 90.51 36.90
N GLU A 395 -16.91 89.63 36.92
CA GLU A 395 -18.16 89.84 37.68
C GLU A 395 -17.93 89.83 39.19
N ALA A 396 -17.07 88.95 39.70
CA ALA A 396 -16.71 88.89 41.12
C ALA A 396 -15.87 90.11 41.58
N GLN A 397 -15.12 90.76 40.68
CA GLN A 397 -14.40 92.01 40.97
C GLN A 397 -15.27 93.27 40.90
N LYS A 398 -16.44 93.19 40.26
CA LYS A 398 -17.43 94.28 40.16
C LYS A 398 -18.49 94.26 41.28
N SER A 399 -18.56 93.15 42.02
CA SER A 399 -19.25 93.02 43.31
C SER A 399 -18.37 93.47 44.46
#